data_AF-A0A2K3L6L3-F1
#
_entry.id   AF-A0A2K3L6L3-F1
#
_cell.length_a   1.000
_cell.length_b   1.000
_cell.length_c   1.000
_cell.angle_alpha   90.00
_cell.angle_beta   90.00
_cell.angle_gamma   90.00
#
_symmetry.space_group_name_H-M   'P 1'
#
loop_
_entity.id
_entity.type
_entity.pdbx_description
1 polymer ?
#
loop_
_entity_poly.entity_id
_entity_poly.type
_entity_poly.pdbx_seq_one_letter_code
_entity_poly.pdbx_strand_id
1 'polypeptide(L)'
;MNERVFTFGKGKSDGNKAMKSLLGGKGANLAEMATIGLSVPPGLTISTEACQEYQQNDKSLPNGLWEEILEALKFVENELGESLGNPSKPLLLSVRSGAAISMPGMMDTVLNLGLNDEVVAGLASKGGERFAYDSYRRFLDMFGDVVMDIPHSLFDEKLEKQKHSKGVQHDTDLTADDLKDLVEQYKNVYVEAKGEKFPSDPKKQLELAVKAVFNSWDSPRAIKYRSINQITGLMGTAVNIQSMVFGNKGDTSGTGVLFTRNPSTGEKKLYGEFLVNAQGEDVVAGIRTPQDIEIMKTCMPDAYEELVENCKILE
;
A
#
# COMPACT_ATOMS: atom_id res chain seq x y z
N MET A 1 -14.98 -19.24 -17.95
CA MET A 1 -13.87 -18.30 -17.64
C MET A 1 -13.52 -18.52 -16.19
N ASN A 2 -12.24 -18.70 -15.88
CA ASN A 2 -11.80 -18.80 -14.49
C ASN A 2 -11.91 -17.41 -13.85
N GLU A 3 -12.36 -17.36 -12.60
CA GLU A 3 -12.43 -16.13 -11.81
C GLU A 3 -11.01 -15.65 -11.48
N ARG A 4 -10.68 -14.38 -11.81
CA ARG A 4 -9.32 -13.84 -11.66
C ARG A 4 -9.20 -12.83 -10.53
N VAL A 5 -10.31 -12.29 -10.05
CA VAL A 5 -10.35 -11.23 -9.02
C VAL A 5 -11.23 -11.70 -7.86
N PHE A 6 -10.68 -11.65 -6.65
CA PHE A 6 -11.30 -12.20 -5.44
C PHE A 6 -11.43 -11.10 -4.39
N THR A 7 -12.63 -10.86 -3.89
CA THR A 7 -12.87 -9.82 -2.87
C THR A 7 -12.66 -10.34 -1.46
N PHE A 8 -12.36 -9.43 -0.53
CA PHE A 8 -12.33 -9.70 0.91
C PHE A 8 -12.78 -8.45 1.68
N GLY A 9 -13.51 -8.67 2.76
CA GLY A 9 -14.08 -7.64 3.63
C GLY A 9 -14.53 -8.23 4.96
N LYS A 10 -15.10 -7.43 5.85
CA LYS A 10 -15.37 -7.90 7.22
C LYS A 10 -16.35 -9.08 7.24
N GLY A 11 -15.85 -10.27 7.57
CA GLY A 11 -16.64 -11.50 7.63
C GLY A 11 -17.01 -12.12 6.28
N LYS A 12 -16.41 -11.67 5.16
CA LYS A 12 -16.68 -12.18 3.81
C LYS A 12 -15.40 -12.23 2.98
N SER A 13 -15.18 -13.32 2.26
CA SER A 13 -14.13 -13.40 1.24
C SER A 13 -14.46 -14.45 0.18
N ASP A 14 -14.06 -14.18 -1.07
CA ASP A 14 -14.12 -15.15 -2.18
C ASP A 14 -12.90 -16.11 -2.15
N GLY A 15 -11.91 -15.83 -1.31
CA GLY A 15 -10.69 -16.62 -1.15
C GLY A 15 -10.58 -17.34 0.21
N ASN A 16 -9.51 -18.11 0.39
CA ASN A 16 -9.15 -18.71 1.69
C ASN A 16 -7.65 -19.04 1.77
N LYS A 17 -7.17 -19.45 2.96
CA LYS A 17 -5.75 -19.78 3.20
C LYS A 17 -5.17 -20.89 2.32
N ALA A 18 -5.98 -21.76 1.71
CA ALA A 18 -5.49 -22.85 0.86
C ALA A 18 -5.12 -22.37 -0.54
N MET A 19 -5.61 -21.19 -0.95
CA MET A 19 -5.44 -20.65 -2.30
C MET A 19 -4.12 -19.87 -2.48
N LYS A 20 -3.06 -20.21 -1.73
CA LYS A 20 -1.76 -19.50 -1.78
C LYS A 20 -1.13 -19.51 -3.17
N SER A 21 -1.33 -20.57 -3.95
CA SER A 21 -0.83 -20.66 -5.32
C SER A 21 -1.49 -19.64 -6.24
N LEU A 22 -2.76 -19.29 -6.00
CA LEU A 22 -3.57 -18.42 -6.84
C LEU A 22 -3.61 -16.96 -6.35
N LEU A 23 -3.75 -16.75 -5.03
CA LEU A 23 -3.89 -15.43 -4.40
C LEU A 23 -2.57 -14.91 -3.82
N GLY A 24 -1.51 -15.70 -3.91
CA GLY A 24 -0.28 -15.46 -3.17
C GLY A 24 -0.43 -15.66 -1.66
N GLY A 25 0.70 -15.61 -0.94
CA GLY A 25 0.69 -15.73 0.52
C GLY A 25 -0.06 -14.59 1.21
N LYS A 26 0.08 -13.36 0.70
CA LYS A 26 -0.59 -12.18 1.26
C LYS A 26 -2.10 -12.20 1.03
N GLY A 27 -2.54 -12.43 -0.22
CA GLY A 27 -3.97 -12.45 -0.55
C GLY A 27 -4.70 -13.59 0.15
N ALA A 28 -4.11 -14.79 0.20
CA ALA A 28 -4.69 -15.92 0.93
C ALA A 28 -4.83 -15.66 2.44
N ASN A 29 -3.86 -14.98 3.05
CA ASN A 29 -3.94 -14.60 4.46
C ASN A 29 -4.93 -13.47 4.71
N LEU A 30 -5.04 -12.48 3.82
CA LEU A 30 -6.06 -11.42 3.90
C LEU A 30 -7.48 -12.02 3.85
N ALA A 31 -7.70 -12.95 2.91
CA ALA A 31 -8.95 -13.69 2.80
C ALA A 31 -9.27 -14.51 4.07
N GLU A 32 -8.28 -15.21 4.63
CA GLU A 32 -8.44 -15.96 5.87
C GLU A 32 -8.80 -15.02 7.03
N MET A 33 -8.03 -13.96 7.24
CA MET A 33 -8.26 -12.98 8.33
C MET A 33 -9.64 -12.32 8.22
N ALA A 34 -10.06 -11.97 7.01
CA ALA A 34 -11.40 -11.46 6.73
C ALA A 34 -12.48 -12.48 7.09
N THR A 35 -12.29 -13.75 6.75
CA THR A 35 -13.24 -14.85 7.01
C THR A 35 -13.41 -15.16 8.49
N ILE A 36 -12.32 -15.14 9.27
CA ILE A 36 -12.36 -15.38 10.72
C ILE A 36 -12.81 -14.14 11.52
N GLY A 37 -13.18 -13.04 10.84
CA GLY A 37 -13.82 -11.88 11.45
C GLY A 37 -12.87 -10.82 12.01
N LEU A 38 -11.57 -10.88 11.68
CA LEU A 38 -10.63 -9.82 12.07
C LEU A 38 -10.95 -8.51 11.35
N SER A 39 -10.57 -7.39 11.98
CA SER A 39 -10.73 -6.03 11.45
C SER A 39 -9.76 -5.77 10.27
N VAL A 40 -10.04 -6.38 9.12
CA VAL A 40 -9.29 -6.22 7.87
C VAL A 40 -9.97 -5.17 6.99
N PRO A 41 -9.26 -4.10 6.54
CA PRO A 41 -9.81 -3.16 5.58
C PRO A 41 -10.22 -3.89 4.28
N PRO A 42 -11.42 -3.62 3.72
CA PRO A 42 -11.90 -4.33 2.54
C PRO A 42 -11.03 -4.06 1.32
N GLY A 43 -11.02 -5.03 0.41
CA GLY A 43 -10.17 -5.02 -0.78
C GLY A 43 -10.46 -6.18 -1.73
N LEU A 44 -9.54 -6.37 -2.66
CA LEU A 44 -9.56 -7.42 -3.66
C LEU A 44 -8.14 -7.92 -3.97
N THR A 45 -8.04 -9.16 -4.41
CA THR A 45 -6.81 -9.78 -4.88
C THR A 45 -6.97 -10.20 -6.34
N ILE A 46 -6.10 -9.69 -7.21
CA ILE A 46 -5.95 -10.15 -8.59
C ILE A 46 -4.98 -11.35 -8.57
N SER A 47 -5.42 -12.46 -9.13
CA SER A 47 -4.71 -13.74 -9.08
C SER A 47 -3.35 -13.76 -9.78
N THR A 48 -2.52 -14.74 -9.43
CA THR A 48 -1.27 -15.05 -10.13
C THR A 48 -1.51 -15.58 -11.55
N GLU A 49 -2.68 -16.19 -11.82
CA GLU A 49 -3.07 -16.61 -13.17
C GLU A 49 -3.23 -15.40 -14.09
N ALA A 50 -3.87 -14.32 -13.61
CA ALA A 50 -3.95 -13.07 -14.36
C ALA A 50 -2.57 -12.45 -14.65
N CYS A 51 -1.61 -12.59 -13.71
CA CYS A 51 -0.22 -12.21 -13.96
C CYS A 51 0.41 -13.08 -15.07
N GLN A 52 0.15 -14.38 -15.08
CA GLN A 52 0.65 -15.28 -16.11
C GLN A 52 0.06 -14.94 -17.48
N GLU A 53 -1.26 -14.72 -17.56
CA GLU A 53 -1.95 -14.26 -18.77
C GLU A 53 -1.36 -12.94 -19.28
N TYR A 54 -1.10 -11.98 -18.39
CA TYR A 54 -0.45 -10.71 -18.72
C TYR A 54 0.93 -10.92 -19.36
N GLN A 55 1.77 -11.80 -18.79
CA GLN A 55 3.08 -12.09 -19.36
C GLN A 55 3.01 -12.80 -20.70
N GLN A 56 2.04 -13.69 -20.89
CA GLN A 56 1.81 -14.40 -22.16
C GLN A 56 1.21 -13.50 -23.25
N ASN A 57 0.55 -12.41 -22.86
CA ASN A 57 -0.11 -11.46 -23.75
C ASN A 57 0.74 -10.20 -23.98
N ASP A 58 2.05 -10.36 -24.20
CA ASP A 58 3.00 -9.27 -24.46
C ASP A 58 2.90 -8.10 -23.47
N LYS A 59 2.75 -8.42 -22.18
CA LYS A 59 2.62 -7.42 -21.10
C LYS A 59 1.43 -6.47 -21.28
N SER A 60 0.34 -7.00 -21.83
CA SER A 60 -0.96 -6.33 -21.93
C SER A 60 -1.99 -7.01 -21.05
N LEU A 61 -2.85 -6.22 -20.39
CA LEU A 61 -3.91 -6.76 -19.54
C LEU A 61 -4.82 -7.67 -20.39
N PRO A 62 -5.10 -8.91 -19.94
CA PRO A 62 -5.97 -9.81 -20.68
C PRO A 62 -7.40 -9.27 -20.75
N ASN A 63 -8.11 -9.61 -21.83
CA ASN A 63 -9.47 -9.16 -22.05
C ASN A 63 -10.39 -9.50 -20.86
N GLY A 64 -11.24 -8.55 -20.48
CA GLY A 64 -12.19 -8.70 -19.36
C GLY A 64 -11.61 -8.46 -17.97
N LEU A 65 -10.28 -8.50 -17.79
CA LEU A 65 -9.68 -8.37 -16.45
C LEU A 65 -9.92 -6.98 -15.86
N TRP A 66 -9.87 -5.94 -16.69
CA TRP A 66 -10.10 -4.58 -16.23
C TRP A 66 -11.55 -4.38 -15.74
N GLU A 67 -12.51 -4.95 -16.46
CA GLU A 67 -13.92 -4.94 -16.07
C GLU A 67 -14.14 -5.70 -14.76
N GLU A 68 -13.49 -6.86 -14.57
CA GLU A 68 -13.52 -7.61 -13.31
C GLU A 68 -12.94 -6.82 -12.14
N ILE A 69 -11.81 -6.12 -12.34
CA ILE A 69 -11.20 -5.25 -11.32
C ILE A 69 -12.17 -4.12 -10.94
N LEU A 70 -12.79 -3.47 -11.92
CA LEU A 70 -13.73 -2.38 -11.65
C LEU A 70 -15.01 -2.88 -10.95
N GLU A 71 -15.49 -4.08 -11.27
CA GLU A 71 -16.64 -4.68 -10.58
C GLU A 71 -16.31 -5.01 -9.13
N ALA A 72 -15.15 -5.63 -8.89
CA ALA A 72 -14.68 -5.90 -7.53
C ALA A 72 -14.37 -4.62 -6.75
N LEU A 73 -13.96 -3.53 -7.41
CA LEU A 73 -13.79 -2.23 -6.74
C LEU A 73 -15.13 -1.67 -6.23
N LYS A 74 -16.24 -1.87 -6.94
CA LYS A 74 -17.57 -1.46 -6.46
C LYS A 74 -17.96 -2.16 -5.16
N PHE A 75 -17.52 -3.40 -4.94
CA PHE A 75 -17.72 -4.07 -3.66
C PHE A 75 -17.08 -3.28 -2.52
N VAL A 76 -15.83 -2.83 -2.68
CA VAL A 76 -15.11 -2.01 -1.70
C VAL A 76 -15.78 -0.65 -1.50
N GLU A 77 -16.18 0.00 -2.59
CA GLU A 77 -16.91 1.29 -2.55
C GLU A 77 -18.23 1.17 -1.78
N ASN A 78 -18.99 0.10 -2.02
CA ASN A 78 -20.26 -0.15 -1.35
C ASN A 78 -20.09 -0.50 0.13
N GLU A 79 -19.06 -1.27 0.50
CA GLU A 79 -18.79 -1.65 1.90
C GLU A 79 -18.41 -0.42 2.74
N LEU A 80 -17.69 0.54 2.16
CA LEU A 80 -17.23 1.75 2.85
C LEU A 80 -18.17 2.96 2.66
N GLY A 81 -19.03 2.95 1.65
CA GLY A 81 -19.81 4.12 1.24
C GLY A 81 -18.95 5.26 0.71
N GLU A 82 -17.77 4.94 0.19
CA GLU A 82 -16.79 5.86 -0.42
C GLU A 82 -16.65 5.56 -1.91
N SER A 83 -16.01 6.44 -2.68
CA SER A 83 -15.80 6.22 -4.11
C SER A 83 -14.46 6.75 -4.59
N LEU A 84 -13.85 6.02 -5.53
CA LEU A 84 -12.55 6.36 -6.08
C LEU A 84 -12.66 7.65 -6.90
N GLY A 85 -11.88 8.68 -6.53
CA GLY A 85 -11.91 9.98 -7.18
C GLY A 85 -13.03 10.92 -6.70
N ASN A 86 -13.76 10.60 -5.64
CA ASN A 86 -14.79 11.48 -5.09
C ASN A 86 -14.25 12.35 -3.93
N PRO A 87 -14.10 13.68 -4.08
CA PRO A 87 -13.58 14.54 -3.01
C PRO A 87 -14.43 14.54 -1.73
N SER A 88 -15.75 14.36 -1.85
CA SER A 88 -16.66 14.39 -0.72
C SER A 88 -16.62 13.10 0.12
N LYS A 89 -16.29 11.96 -0.49
CA LYS A 89 -16.20 10.64 0.13
C LYS A 89 -15.07 9.84 -0.52
N PRO A 90 -13.80 10.23 -0.26
CA PRO A 90 -12.68 9.73 -1.03
C PRO A 90 -12.30 8.31 -0.60
N LEU A 91 -12.38 7.36 -1.53
CA LEU A 91 -11.74 6.06 -1.37
C LEU A 91 -10.29 6.17 -1.84
N LEU A 92 -9.34 5.90 -0.94
CA LEU A 92 -7.94 5.70 -1.30
C LEU A 92 -7.55 4.24 -1.17
N LEU A 93 -6.61 3.80 -2.00
CA LEU A 93 -6.20 2.41 -2.10
C LEU A 93 -4.70 2.24 -1.83
N SER A 94 -4.33 1.07 -1.33
CA SER A 94 -2.97 0.55 -1.39
C SER A 94 -2.89 -0.55 -2.45
N VAL A 95 -1.75 -0.65 -3.13
CA VAL A 95 -1.46 -1.71 -4.11
C VAL A 95 -0.22 -2.45 -3.66
N ARG A 96 -0.35 -3.77 -3.45
CA ARG A 96 0.69 -4.60 -2.83
C ARG A 96 0.90 -5.89 -3.61
N SER A 97 2.14 -6.12 -4.03
CA SER A 97 2.56 -7.39 -4.64
C SER A 97 2.52 -8.54 -3.62
N GLY A 98 2.20 -9.75 -4.08
CA GLY A 98 2.20 -10.95 -3.25
C GLY A 98 2.27 -12.25 -4.05
N ALA A 99 3.44 -12.86 -4.14
CA ALA A 99 3.59 -14.20 -4.70
C ALA A 99 3.23 -15.30 -3.68
N ALA A 100 3.13 -16.55 -4.14
CA ALA A 100 2.83 -17.72 -3.29
C ALA A 100 3.87 -17.93 -2.17
N ILE A 101 5.11 -17.54 -2.43
CA ILE A 101 6.21 -17.52 -1.48
C ILE A 101 6.76 -16.09 -1.35
N SER A 102 7.35 -15.76 -0.21
CA SER A 102 8.00 -14.46 -0.04
C SER A 102 9.16 -14.32 -1.03
N MET A 103 9.18 -13.23 -1.80
CA MET A 103 10.23 -12.97 -2.77
C MET A 103 10.71 -11.52 -2.67
N PRO A 104 12.01 -11.27 -2.41
CA PRO A 104 12.59 -9.94 -2.52
C PRO A 104 12.69 -9.52 -3.98
N GLY A 105 12.51 -8.22 -4.24
CA GLY A 105 12.59 -7.63 -5.59
C GLY A 105 11.30 -7.66 -6.40
N MET A 106 10.19 -8.04 -5.79
CA MET A 106 8.86 -7.65 -6.29
C MET A 106 8.62 -6.17 -6.01
N MET A 107 7.67 -5.57 -6.72
CA MET A 107 7.27 -4.17 -6.57
C MET A 107 7.00 -3.84 -5.10
N ASP A 108 7.55 -2.71 -4.65
CA ASP A 108 7.26 -2.14 -3.34
C ASP A 108 5.78 -1.73 -3.23
N THR A 109 5.31 -1.52 -2.01
CA THR A 109 3.91 -1.16 -1.77
C THR A 109 3.67 0.28 -2.18
N VAL A 110 2.60 0.53 -2.95
CA VAL A 110 2.11 1.89 -3.21
C VAL A 110 0.95 2.19 -2.27
N LEU A 111 1.04 3.29 -1.53
CA LEU A 111 0.00 3.78 -0.62
C LEU A 111 -0.70 5.01 -1.20
N ASN A 112 -1.88 5.33 -0.67
CA ASN A 112 -2.64 6.55 -0.98
C ASN A 112 -3.02 6.71 -2.47
N LEU A 113 -3.12 5.61 -3.23
CA LEU A 113 -3.57 5.62 -4.61
C LEU A 113 -5.00 6.17 -4.70
N GLY A 114 -5.22 7.06 -5.65
CA GLY A 114 -6.48 7.78 -5.83
C GLY A 114 -6.41 9.26 -5.48
N LEU A 115 -5.29 9.74 -4.94
CA LEU A 115 -5.08 11.17 -4.70
C LEU A 115 -4.88 11.94 -6.01
N ASN A 116 -5.52 13.09 -6.05
CA ASN A 116 -5.33 14.18 -7.01
C ASN A 116 -5.70 15.50 -6.31
N ASP A 117 -5.66 16.62 -7.03
CA ASP A 117 -5.93 17.95 -6.46
C ASP A 117 -7.31 18.13 -5.84
N GLU A 118 -8.33 17.50 -6.41
CA GLU A 118 -9.70 17.58 -5.90
C GLU A 118 -9.85 16.68 -4.66
N VAL A 119 -9.34 15.45 -4.75
CA VAL A 119 -9.42 14.46 -3.67
C VAL A 119 -8.59 14.87 -2.46
N VAL A 120 -7.41 15.45 -2.65
CA VAL A 120 -6.56 15.92 -1.54
C VAL A 120 -7.23 17.08 -0.80
N ALA A 121 -7.91 17.99 -1.50
CA ALA A 121 -8.68 19.06 -0.86
C ALA A 121 -9.85 18.49 -0.04
N GLY A 122 -10.54 17.48 -0.59
CA GLY A 122 -11.56 16.72 0.13
C GLY A 122 -11.02 16.03 1.39
N LEU A 123 -9.85 15.38 1.29
CA LEU A 123 -9.16 14.74 2.40
C LEU A 123 -8.73 15.76 3.47
N ALA A 124 -8.21 16.91 3.03
CA ALA A 124 -7.80 18.01 3.90
C ALA A 124 -8.98 18.54 4.74
N SER A 125 -10.16 18.67 4.13
CA SER A 125 -11.37 19.14 4.83
C SER A 125 -11.81 18.20 5.97
N LYS A 126 -11.46 16.92 5.91
CA LYS A 126 -11.86 15.89 6.90
C LYS A 126 -10.77 15.54 7.90
N GLY A 127 -9.52 15.54 7.46
CA GLY A 127 -8.37 15.02 8.22
C GLY A 127 -7.29 16.05 8.53
N GLY A 128 -7.47 17.30 8.11
CA GLY A 128 -6.50 18.38 8.25
C GLY A 128 -5.57 18.53 7.04
N GLU A 129 -5.24 19.77 6.72
CA GLU A 129 -4.47 20.10 5.50
C GLU A 129 -3.08 19.48 5.49
N ARG A 130 -2.35 19.60 6.61
CA ARG A 130 -0.97 19.09 6.69
C ARG A 130 -0.91 17.59 6.39
N PHE A 131 -1.82 16.80 6.99
CA PHE A 131 -1.91 15.35 6.76
C PHE A 131 -2.21 15.05 5.28
N ALA A 132 -3.20 15.71 4.70
CA ALA A 132 -3.61 15.43 3.33
C ALA A 132 -2.49 15.73 2.31
N TYR A 133 -1.82 16.88 2.43
CA TYR A 133 -0.74 17.26 1.53
C TYR A 133 0.56 16.48 1.82
N ASP A 134 0.83 16.05 3.06
CA ASP A 134 1.91 15.11 3.35
C ASP A 134 1.67 13.75 2.69
N SER A 135 0.45 13.21 2.79
CA SER A 135 0.08 11.98 2.09
C SER A 135 0.15 12.14 0.56
N TYR A 136 -0.17 13.32 0.03
CA TYR A 136 -0.13 13.57 -1.41
C TYR A 136 1.31 13.68 -1.95
N ARG A 137 2.22 14.39 -1.27
CA ARG A 137 3.63 14.41 -1.69
C ARG A 137 4.26 13.02 -1.64
N ARG A 138 3.97 12.22 -0.60
CA ARG A 138 4.46 10.84 -0.45
C ARG A 138 3.93 9.95 -1.56
N PHE A 139 2.66 10.11 -1.92
CA PHE A 139 2.08 9.38 -3.04
C PHE A 139 2.74 9.75 -4.37
N LEU A 140 2.96 11.04 -4.63
CA LEU A 140 3.62 11.51 -5.86
C LEU A 140 5.01 10.92 -6.02
N ASP A 141 5.78 10.87 -4.94
CA ASP A 141 7.11 10.26 -4.93
C ASP A 141 7.03 8.73 -5.15
N MET A 142 6.30 8.04 -4.29
CA MET A 142 6.18 6.57 -4.30
C MET A 142 5.56 6.04 -5.59
N PHE A 143 4.54 6.70 -6.14
CA PHE A 143 3.97 6.34 -7.44
C PHE A 143 4.97 6.64 -8.56
N GLY A 144 5.73 7.74 -8.45
CA GLY A 144 6.74 8.14 -9.42
C GLY A 144 7.85 7.09 -9.53
N ASP A 145 8.42 6.72 -8.39
CA ASP A 145 9.49 5.72 -8.30
C ASP A 145 8.98 4.34 -8.69
N VAL A 146 7.95 3.85 -8.01
CA VAL A 146 7.58 2.43 -8.08
C VAL A 146 6.76 2.10 -9.35
N VAL A 147 5.92 3.03 -9.84
CA VAL A 147 5.05 2.79 -11.01
C VAL A 147 5.61 3.40 -12.28
N MET A 148 6.17 4.61 -12.20
CA MET A 148 6.63 5.37 -13.37
C MET A 148 8.15 5.27 -13.60
N ASP A 149 8.89 4.59 -12.72
CA ASP A 149 10.34 4.42 -12.81
C ASP A 149 11.07 5.79 -12.85
N ILE A 150 10.67 6.68 -11.94
CA ILE A 150 11.26 8.01 -11.72
C ILE A 150 12.07 7.95 -10.41
N PRO A 151 13.41 8.10 -10.44
CA PRO A 151 14.23 7.89 -9.25
C PRO A 151 13.81 8.78 -8.06
N HIS A 152 13.64 8.16 -6.89
CA HIS A 152 13.37 8.84 -5.61
C HIS A 152 14.27 10.07 -5.35
N SER A 153 15.54 10.01 -5.76
CA SER A 153 16.50 11.11 -5.61
C SER A 153 16.04 12.43 -6.23
N LEU A 154 15.21 12.40 -7.28
CA LEU A 154 14.68 13.61 -7.90
C LEU A 154 13.61 14.29 -7.03
N PHE A 155 12.84 13.53 -6.26
CA PHE A 155 11.87 14.03 -5.29
C PHE A 155 12.57 14.52 -4.02
N ASP A 156 13.57 13.77 -3.54
CA ASP A 156 14.43 14.17 -2.42
C ASP A 156 15.13 15.50 -2.67
N GLU A 157 15.65 15.72 -3.89
CA GLU A 157 16.29 16.99 -4.24
C GLU A 157 15.35 18.19 -4.02
N LYS A 158 14.07 18.08 -4.42
CA LYS A 158 13.10 19.15 -4.22
C LYS A 158 12.75 19.34 -2.74
N LEU A 159 12.61 18.24 -1.98
CA LEU A 159 12.32 18.29 -0.55
C LEU A 159 13.47 18.94 0.23
N GLU A 160 14.71 18.49 0.03
CA GLU A 160 15.89 19.05 0.69
C GLU A 160 16.08 20.53 0.36
N LYS A 161 15.89 20.91 -0.91
CA LYS A 161 15.93 22.32 -1.32
C LYS A 161 14.88 23.16 -0.59
N GLN A 162 13.67 22.64 -0.43
CA GLN A 162 12.62 23.36 0.27
C GLN A 162 12.93 23.48 1.77
N LYS A 163 13.35 22.39 2.43
CA LYS A 163 13.77 22.41 3.84
C LYS A 163 14.88 23.42 4.10
N HIS A 164 15.90 23.42 3.23
CA HIS A 164 16.99 24.40 3.29
C HIS A 164 16.48 25.84 3.14
N SER A 165 15.58 26.11 2.19
CA SER A 165 15.01 27.45 1.98
C SER A 165 14.17 27.95 3.16
N LYS A 166 13.55 27.02 3.91
CA LYS A 166 12.71 27.30 5.07
C LYS A 166 13.47 27.25 6.40
N GLY A 167 14.74 26.85 6.38
CA GLY A 167 15.59 26.76 7.57
C GLY A 167 15.20 25.65 8.55
N VAL A 168 14.49 24.61 8.08
CA VAL A 168 14.05 23.47 8.90
C VAL A 168 14.96 22.26 8.69
N GLN A 169 15.01 21.37 9.68
CA GLN A 169 15.86 20.17 9.64
C GLN A 169 15.05 18.91 9.34
N HIS A 170 13.84 18.80 9.88
CA HIS A 170 13.00 17.62 9.74
C HIS A 170 11.82 17.87 8.82
N ASP A 171 11.40 16.85 8.07
CA ASP A 171 10.20 16.91 7.21
C ASP A 171 8.93 17.24 8.03
N THR A 172 8.92 16.85 9.30
CA THR A 172 7.84 17.14 10.24
C THR A 172 7.66 18.63 10.50
N ASP A 173 8.71 19.42 10.30
CA ASP A 173 8.71 20.86 10.57
C ASP A 173 8.11 21.67 9.41
N LEU A 174 7.88 21.05 8.25
CA LEU A 174 7.20 21.70 7.12
C LEU A 174 5.71 21.91 7.42
N THR A 175 5.23 23.10 7.08
CA THR A 175 3.82 23.50 7.26
C THR A 175 2.93 22.95 6.13
N ALA A 176 1.61 23.05 6.29
CA ALA A 176 0.68 22.64 5.25
C ALA A 176 0.88 23.42 3.94
N ASP A 177 1.18 24.72 4.02
CA ASP A 177 1.42 25.54 2.83
C ASP A 177 2.75 25.20 2.15
N ASP A 178 3.79 24.87 2.92
CA ASP A 178 5.03 24.35 2.35
C ASP A 178 4.78 23.04 1.59
N LEU A 179 3.97 22.14 2.14
CA LEU A 179 3.64 20.87 1.50
C LEU A 179 2.80 21.05 0.23
N LYS A 180 1.90 22.05 0.18
CA LYS A 180 1.18 22.42 -1.05
C LYS A 180 2.15 22.85 -2.15
N ASP A 181 3.10 23.72 -1.80
CA ASP A 181 4.16 24.15 -2.73
C ASP A 181 5.05 22.99 -3.19
N LEU A 182 5.30 22.01 -2.30
CA LEU A 182 6.11 20.83 -2.62
C LEU A 182 5.40 19.89 -3.58
N VAL A 183 4.09 19.70 -3.42
CA VAL A 183 3.26 18.88 -4.31
C VAL A 183 3.36 19.38 -5.75
N GLU A 184 3.32 20.70 -5.98
CA GLU A 184 3.50 21.27 -7.31
C GLU A 184 4.91 21.04 -7.87
N GLN A 185 5.94 21.16 -7.02
CA GLN A 185 7.32 20.82 -7.41
C GLN A 185 7.46 19.34 -7.78
N TYR A 186 6.80 18.45 -7.05
CA TYR A 186 6.83 17.00 -7.31
C TYR A 186 6.10 16.65 -8.61
N LYS A 187 4.97 17.30 -8.93
CA LYS A 187 4.32 17.13 -10.24
C LYS A 187 5.23 17.55 -11.39
N ASN A 188 6.06 18.58 -11.21
CA ASN A 188 7.03 19.00 -12.22
C ASN A 188 8.13 17.94 -12.44
N VAL A 189 8.51 17.16 -11.42
CA VAL A 189 9.47 16.05 -11.58
C VAL A 189 8.99 15.05 -12.63
N TYR A 190 7.68 14.75 -12.70
CA TYR A 190 7.13 13.85 -13.73
C TYR A 190 7.39 14.37 -15.15
N VAL A 191 7.18 15.67 -15.36
CA VAL A 191 7.39 16.32 -16.66
C VAL A 191 8.88 16.39 -16.98
N GLU A 192 9.72 16.75 -16.01
CA GLU A 192 11.17 16.85 -16.16
C GLU A 192 11.80 15.48 -16.48
N ALA A 193 11.35 14.40 -15.82
CA ALA A 193 11.96 13.07 -15.94
C ALA A 193 11.40 12.22 -17.09
N LYS A 194 10.08 12.29 -17.37
CA LYS A 194 9.41 11.41 -18.34
C LYS A 194 8.71 12.18 -19.48
N GLY A 195 8.63 13.50 -19.40
CA GLY A 195 7.90 14.32 -20.38
C GLY A 195 6.37 14.20 -20.27
N GLU A 196 5.87 13.55 -19.22
CA GLU A 196 4.45 13.30 -19.00
C GLU A 196 4.00 13.92 -17.67
N LYS A 197 2.71 14.26 -17.58
CA LYS A 197 2.13 14.75 -16.32
C LYS A 197 1.77 13.58 -15.41
N PHE A 198 1.80 13.81 -14.11
CA PHE A 198 1.22 12.88 -13.13
C PHE A 198 -0.24 12.54 -13.51
N PRO A 199 -0.63 11.25 -13.56
CA PRO A 199 -2.00 10.86 -13.93
C PRO A 199 -2.98 11.24 -12.81
N SER A 200 -3.81 12.26 -13.03
CA SER A 200 -4.80 12.71 -12.05
C SER A 200 -6.05 11.83 -11.97
N ASP A 201 -6.33 11.00 -12.98
CA ASP A 201 -7.41 10.02 -12.97
C ASP A 201 -7.02 8.81 -12.08
N PRO A 202 -7.73 8.58 -10.97
CA PRO A 202 -7.48 7.43 -10.09
C PRO A 202 -7.56 6.06 -10.76
N LYS A 203 -8.44 5.92 -11.77
CA LYS A 203 -8.55 4.65 -12.50
C LYS A 203 -7.31 4.41 -13.35
N LYS A 204 -6.77 5.47 -13.95
CA LYS A 204 -5.49 5.38 -14.66
C LYS A 204 -4.33 5.05 -13.71
N GLN A 205 -4.29 5.67 -12.53
CA GLN A 205 -3.31 5.32 -11.50
C GLN A 205 -3.38 3.83 -11.15
N LEU A 206 -4.59 3.30 -10.93
CA LEU A 206 -4.81 1.88 -10.60
C LEU A 206 -4.36 0.95 -11.73
N GLU A 207 -4.73 1.25 -12.98
CA GLU A 207 -4.33 0.47 -14.15
C GLU A 207 -2.79 0.38 -14.26
N LEU A 208 -2.10 1.51 -14.11
CA LEU A 208 -0.64 1.57 -14.17
C LEU A 208 0.00 0.81 -12.99
N ALA A 209 -0.53 0.94 -11.78
CA ALA A 209 -0.03 0.23 -10.61
C ALA A 209 -0.18 -1.30 -10.75
N VAL A 210 -1.31 -1.80 -11.28
CA VAL A 210 -1.50 -3.23 -11.55
C VAL A 210 -0.47 -3.74 -12.55
N LYS A 211 -0.26 -3.01 -13.67
CA LYS A 211 0.76 -3.36 -14.66
C LYS A 211 2.17 -3.33 -14.07
N ALA A 212 2.49 -2.35 -13.23
CA ALA A 212 3.79 -2.27 -12.56
C ALA A 212 4.03 -3.47 -11.64
N VAL A 213 3.02 -3.92 -10.88
CA VAL A 213 3.14 -5.12 -10.05
C VAL A 213 3.42 -6.35 -10.92
N PHE A 214 2.67 -6.55 -12.01
CA PHE A 214 2.92 -7.67 -12.92
C PHE A 214 4.30 -7.61 -13.56
N ASN A 215 4.74 -6.42 -14.01
CA ASN A 215 6.08 -6.22 -14.57
C ASN A 215 7.19 -6.53 -13.57
N SER A 216 6.99 -6.25 -12.28
CA SER A 216 7.98 -6.53 -11.23
C SER A 216 8.27 -8.02 -11.05
N TRP A 217 7.39 -8.90 -11.51
CA TRP A 217 7.63 -10.35 -11.50
C TRP A 217 8.91 -10.73 -12.28
N ASP A 218 9.19 -10.01 -13.37
CA ASP A 218 10.35 -10.24 -14.22
C ASP A 218 11.44 -9.18 -14.01
N SER A 219 11.47 -8.54 -12.84
CA SER A 219 12.59 -7.67 -12.47
C SER A 219 13.90 -8.49 -12.43
N PRO A 220 15.05 -7.89 -12.78
CA PRO A 220 16.34 -8.58 -12.68
C PRO A 220 16.59 -9.17 -11.29
N ARG A 221 16.16 -8.47 -10.24
CA ARG A 221 16.26 -8.91 -8.84
C ARG A 221 15.38 -10.13 -8.57
N ALA A 222 14.12 -10.14 -9.03
CA ALA A 222 13.20 -11.26 -8.85
C ALA A 222 13.66 -12.51 -9.62
N ILE A 223 14.10 -12.34 -10.88
CA ILE A 223 14.66 -13.44 -11.69
C ILE A 223 15.89 -14.05 -11.00
N LYS A 224 16.82 -13.20 -10.55
CA LYS A 224 18.02 -13.65 -9.87
C LYS A 224 17.70 -14.38 -8.56
N TYR A 225 16.75 -13.89 -7.78
CA TYR A 225 16.31 -14.53 -6.54
C TYR A 225 15.71 -15.93 -6.81
N ARG A 226 14.81 -16.05 -7.79
CA ARG A 226 14.24 -17.35 -8.18
C ARG A 226 15.32 -18.33 -8.65
N SER A 227 16.28 -17.86 -9.43
CA SER A 227 17.40 -18.67 -9.92
C SER A 227 18.31 -19.16 -8.78
N ILE A 228 18.74 -18.29 -7.86
CA ILE A 228 19.62 -18.66 -6.74
C ILE A 228 18.94 -19.68 -5.81
N ASN A 229 17.66 -19.48 -5.51
CA ASN A 229 16.91 -20.35 -4.60
C ASN A 229 16.25 -21.55 -5.30
N GLN A 230 16.52 -21.76 -6.59
CA GLN A 230 15.99 -22.88 -7.39
C GLN A 230 14.45 -22.96 -7.38
N ILE A 231 13.79 -21.81 -7.31
CA ILE A 231 12.34 -21.70 -7.31
C ILE A 231 11.83 -21.88 -8.74
N THR A 232 11.05 -22.94 -8.96
CA THR A 232 10.40 -23.23 -10.25
C THR A 232 8.89 -23.47 -10.06
N GLY A 233 8.11 -23.38 -11.13
CA GLY A 233 6.67 -23.71 -11.11
C GLY A 233 5.71 -22.62 -10.59
N LEU A 234 6.22 -21.44 -10.21
CA LEU A 234 5.35 -20.31 -9.85
C LEU A 234 4.76 -19.65 -11.10
N MET A 235 3.45 -19.35 -11.07
CA MET A 235 2.72 -18.74 -12.18
C MET A 235 2.99 -17.24 -12.33
N GLY A 236 3.21 -16.54 -11.22
CA GLY A 236 3.33 -15.09 -11.19
C GLY A 236 3.22 -14.53 -9.78
N THR A 237 2.92 -13.24 -9.70
CA THR A 237 2.58 -12.53 -8.45
C THR A 237 1.13 -12.10 -8.46
N ALA A 238 0.46 -12.15 -7.31
CA ALA A 238 -0.86 -11.57 -7.15
C ALA A 238 -0.76 -10.07 -6.83
N VAL A 239 -1.83 -9.33 -7.13
CA VAL A 239 -1.96 -7.91 -6.79
C VAL A 239 -3.04 -7.75 -5.74
N ASN A 240 -2.69 -7.24 -4.56
CA ASN A 240 -3.66 -6.94 -3.51
C ASN A 240 -3.96 -5.46 -3.54
N ILE A 241 -5.22 -5.11 -3.80
CA ILE A 241 -5.74 -3.75 -3.80
C ILE A 241 -6.63 -3.62 -2.57
N GLN A 242 -6.27 -2.75 -1.63
CA GLN A 242 -6.93 -2.68 -0.33
C GLN A 242 -7.22 -1.23 0.04
N SER A 243 -8.38 -0.96 0.63
CA SER A 243 -8.72 0.36 1.15
C SER A 243 -7.68 0.86 2.16
N MET A 244 -7.36 2.16 2.08
CA MET A 244 -6.40 2.79 2.97
C MET A 244 -6.98 2.99 4.36
N VAL A 245 -6.16 2.70 5.36
CA VAL A 245 -6.29 3.21 6.73
C VAL A 245 -5.06 4.05 7.04
N PHE A 246 -5.21 5.08 7.87
CA PHE A 246 -4.17 6.09 8.06
C PHE A 246 -3.63 6.06 9.49
N GLY A 247 -2.37 5.68 9.64
CA GLY A 247 -1.64 5.78 10.90
C GLY A 247 -1.08 7.18 11.18
N ASN A 248 -1.14 8.10 10.21
CA ASN A 248 -0.54 9.44 10.24
C ASN A 248 -1.58 10.59 10.37
N LYS A 249 -2.73 10.31 10.99
CA LYS A 249 -3.79 11.32 11.22
C LYS A 249 -3.62 12.14 12.50
N GLY A 250 -2.55 11.90 13.26
CA GLY A 250 -2.33 12.52 14.56
C GLY A 250 -1.89 11.50 15.62
N ASP A 251 -1.87 11.95 16.87
CA ASP A 251 -1.26 11.20 17.98
C ASP A 251 -2.13 10.03 18.50
N THR A 252 -3.38 9.94 18.04
CA THR A 252 -4.30 8.81 18.27
C THR A 252 -4.34 7.84 17.09
N SER A 253 -3.33 7.87 16.22
CA SER A 253 -3.19 6.97 15.07
C SER A 253 -1.76 6.45 14.99
N GLY A 254 -1.55 5.27 14.44
CA GLY A 254 -0.21 4.72 14.31
C GLY A 254 -0.16 3.47 13.45
N THR A 255 1.05 2.94 13.29
CA THR A 255 1.34 1.72 12.54
C THR A 255 2.40 0.91 13.27
N GLY A 256 2.39 -0.41 13.10
CA GLY A 256 3.35 -1.28 13.76
C GLY A 256 3.43 -2.66 13.12
N VAL A 257 4.46 -3.39 13.53
CA VAL A 257 4.72 -4.78 13.11
C VAL A 257 5.13 -5.56 14.34
N LEU A 258 4.58 -6.76 14.51
CA LEU A 258 4.94 -7.64 15.62
C LEU A 258 4.97 -9.11 15.22
N PHE A 259 5.66 -9.88 16.05
CA PHE A 259 5.55 -11.32 16.16
C PHE A 259 4.79 -11.65 17.45
N THR A 260 3.93 -12.67 17.43
CA THR A 260 3.17 -13.09 18.62
C THR A 260 4.06 -13.65 19.73
N ARG A 261 5.27 -14.07 19.36
CA ARG A 261 6.35 -14.54 20.24
C ARG A 261 7.67 -13.94 19.80
N ASN A 262 8.64 -13.88 20.70
CA ASN A 262 9.98 -13.41 20.37
C ASN A 262 10.61 -14.33 19.30
N PRO A 263 10.94 -13.82 18.10
CA PRO A 263 11.46 -14.63 17.00
C PRO A 263 12.89 -15.13 17.23
N SER A 264 13.63 -14.54 18.19
CA SER A 264 15.01 -14.92 18.53
C SER A 264 15.08 -15.92 19.68
N THR A 265 14.25 -15.77 20.71
CA THR A 265 14.28 -16.60 21.93
C THR A 265 13.16 -17.63 22.02
N GLY A 266 12.07 -17.44 21.27
CA GLY A 266 10.85 -18.24 21.37
C GLY A 266 9.96 -17.90 22.58
N GLU A 267 10.33 -16.89 23.37
CA GLU A 267 9.53 -16.44 24.53
C GLU A 267 8.12 -16.03 24.11
N LYS A 268 7.10 -16.49 24.85
CA LYS A 268 5.69 -16.16 24.61
C LYS A 268 5.36 -14.75 25.12
N LYS A 269 5.92 -13.75 24.46
CA LYS A 269 5.68 -12.33 24.66
C LYS A 269 5.56 -11.66 23.28
N LEU A 270 4.60 -10.75 23.13
CA LEU A 270 4.51 -9.92 21.92
C LEU A 270 5.83 -9.18 21.73
N TYR A 271 6.39 -9.32 20.53
CA TYR A 271 7.67 -8.71 20.18
C TYR A 271 7.49 -7.91 18.90
N GLY A 272 7.61 -6.59 18.99
CA GLY A 272 7.36 -5.74 17.84
C GLY A 272 7.61 -4.27 18.09
N GLU A 273 7.37 -3.51 17.04
CA GLU A 273 7.63 -2.09 16.93
C GLU A 273 6.35 -1.34 16.54
N PHE A 274 6.22 -0.13 17.04
CA PHE A 274 5.08 0.76 16.80
C PHE A 274 5.56 2.20 16.60
N LEU A 275 4.88 2.94 15.72
CA LEU A 275 5.09 4.36 15.50
C LEU A 275 3.75 5.09 15.55
N VAL A 276 3.66 6.06 16.46
CA VAL A 276 2.55 7.01 16.54
C VAL A 276 2.69 8.05 15.42
N ASN A 277 1.56 8.39 14.81
CA ASN A 277 1.44 9.39 13.76
C ASN A 277 2.38 9.13 12.57
N ALA A 278 2.32 7.91 12.02
CA ALA A 278 3.22 7.40 10.97
C ALA A 278 2.50 6.49 9.97
N GLN A 279 3.05 6.33 8.77
CA GLN A 279 2.62 5.29 7.82
C GLN A 279 3.60 4.11 7.84
N GLY A 280 3.17 2.95 7.35
CA GLY A 280 3.98 1.71 7.37
C GLY A 280 5.33 1.86 6.67
N GLU A 281 5.43 2.77 5.71
CA GLU A 281 6.69 3.17 5.07
C GLU A 281 7.72 3.68 6.07
N ASP A 282 7.32 4.51 7.04
CA ASP A 282 8.24 5.09 8.03
C ASP A 282 8.86 4.01 8.95
N VAL A 283 8.13 2.91 9.18
CA VAL A 283 8.63 1.75 9.92
C VAL A 283 9.70 1.00 9.12
N VAL A 284 9.52 0.87 7.81
CA VAL A 284 10.44 0.12 6.94
C VAL A 284 11.68 0.95 6.56
N ALA A 285 11.51 2.26 6.33
CA ALA A 285 12.58 3.15 5.90
C ALA A 285 13.58 3.49 7.04
N GLY A 286 13.19 3.28 8.31
CA GLY A 286 14.07 3.57 9.45
C GLY A 286 14.34 5.06 9.67
N ILE A 287 13.54 5.95 9.06
CA ILE A 287 13.66 7.41 9.20
C ILE A 287 13.28 7.84 10.62
N ARG A 288 12.31 7.15 11.23
CA ARG A 288 11.89 7.38 12.61
C ARG A 288 12.29 6.19 13.47
N THR A 289 12.82 6.46 14.65
CA THR A 289 13.15 5.44 15.64
C THR A 289 11.86 4.72 16.08
N PRO A 290 11.70 3.41 15.78
CA PRO A 290 10.55 2.65 16.22
C PRO A 290 10.50 2.57 17.75
N GLN A 291 9.28 2.56 18.29
CA GLN A 291 9.02 2.40 19.71
C GLN A 291 8.58 0.96 20.00
N ASP A 292 8.77 0.48 21.23
CA ASP A 292 8.27 -0.84 21.64
C ASP A 292 6.74 -0.90 21.51
N ILE A 293 6.20 -2.04 21.07
CA ILE A 293 4.76 -2.29 20.95
C ILE A 293 3.98 -1.99 22.24
N GLU A 294 4.62 -2.10 23.41
CA GLU A 294 4.03 -1.75 24.72
C GLU A 294 3.61 -0.27 24.83
N ILE A 295 4.20 0.63 24.04
CA ILE A 295 3.79 2.04 24.03
C ILE A 295 2.35 2.20 23.51
N MET A 296 1.92 1.31 22.61
CA MET A 296 0.54 1.28 22.11
C MET A 296 -0.47 1.08 23.25
N LYS A 297 -0.13 0.30 24.28
CA LYS A 297 -0.98 0.12 25.47
C LYS A 297 -1.24 1.42 26.22
N THR A 298 -0.32 2.37 26.15
CA THR A 298 -0.43 3.67 26.82
C THR A 298 -1.19 4.67 25.98
N CYS A 299 -0.87 4.79 24.69
CA CYS A 299 -1.47 5.81 23.83
C CYS A 299 -2.81 5.39 23.20
N MET A 300 -3.04 4.08 23.02
CA MET A 300 -4.22 3.51 22.35
C MET A 300 -4.65 2.20 23.04
N PRO A 301 -5.08 2.25 24.32
CA PRO A 301 -5.35 1.05 25.12
C PRO A 301 -6.38 0.12 24.51
N ASP A 302 -7.52 0.65 24.04
CA ASP A 302 -8.60 -0.16 23.45
C ASP A 302 -8.12 -0.90 22.18
N ALA A 303 -7.34 -0.23 21.33
CA ALA A 303 -6.78 -0.84 20.13
C ALA A 303 -5.69 -1.88 20.47
N TYR A 304 -4.94 -1.68 21.55
CA TYR A 304 -3.97 -2.67 22.03
C TYR A 304 -4.66 -3.92 22.59
N GLU A 305 -5.78 -3.75 23.30
CA GLU A 305 -6.59 -4.88 23.77
C GLU A 305 -7.14 -5.70 22.60
N GLU A 306 -7.73 -5.04 21.59
CA GLU A 306 -8.17 -5.71 20.35
C GLU A 306 -7.00 -6.39 19.63
N LEU A 307 -5.82 -5.76 19.58
CA LEU A 307 -4.62 -6.35 18.99
C LEU A 307 -4.20 -7.64 19.72
N VAL A 308 -4.21 -7.64 21.06
CA VAL A 308 -3.88 -8.82 21.87
C VAL A 308 -4.88 -9.94 21.65
N GLU A 309 -6.17 -9.63 21.54
CA GLU A 309 -7.21 -10.61 21.19
C GLU A 309 -6.99 -11.19 19.79
N ASN A 310 -6.76 -10.33 18.80
CA ASN A 310 -6.47 -10.74 17.42
C ASN A 310 -5.21 -11.63 17.34
N CYS A 311 -4.16 -11.32 18.11
CA CYS A 311 -2.97 -12.19 18.18
C CYS A 311 -3.29 -13.59 18.72
N LYS A 312 -4.19 -13.70 19.71
CA LYS A 312 -4.60 -15.01 20.26
C LYS A 312 -5.47 -15.80 19.28
N ILE A 313 -6.26 -15.11 18.45
CA ILE A 313 -7.06 -15.76 17.40
C ILE A 313 -6.16 -16.32 16.28
N LEU A 314 -5.03 -15.66 16.03
CA LEU A 314 -4.07 -16.03 14.97
C LEU A 314 -3.07 -17.14 15.36
N GLU A 315 -2.80 -17.34 16.66
CA GLU A 315 -1.98 -18.45 17.17
C GLU A 315 -2.72 -19.81 17.16
#